data_AF-A0A561E593-F1
#
_entry.id   AF-A0A561E593-F1
#
_cell.length_a   1.000
_cell.length_b   1.000
_cell.length_c   1.000
_cell.angle_alpha   90.00
_cell.angle_beta   90.00
_cell.angle_gamma   90.00
#
_symmetry.space_group_name_H-M   'P 1'
#
loop_
_entity.id
_entity.type
_entity.pdbx_description
1 polymer ?
#
loop_
_entity_poly.entity_id
_entity_poly.type
_entity_poly.pdbx_seq_one_letter_code
_entity_poly.pdbx_strand_id
1 'polypeptide(L)'
;MSGVGAKRFPKGSLLMLVLFIAVLGSALAVSYSAHWNRQLLNSLYGELSVRDKAQAEWGRLILEQSTWTAHNRIETLASEQLKMRIPDAAEVRMVAP
;
A
#
# COMPACT_ATOMS: atom_id res chain seq x y z
N MET A 1 -9.13 -70.86 -29.05
CA MET A 1 -7.97 -69.96 -29.23
C MET A 1 -8.10 -68.83 -28.22
N SER A 2 -7.07 -68.68 -27.40
CA SER A 2 -6.75 -67.52 -26.55
C SER A 2 -7.74 -67.14 -25.44
N GLY A 3 -7.57 -67.78 -24.28
CA GLY A 3 -8.06 -67.26 -23.00
C GLY A 3 -7.31 -65.99 -22.63
N VAL A 4 -8.05 -64.90 -22.48
CA VAL A 4 -7.54 -63.62 -21.97
C VAL A 4 -7.18 -63.83 -20.49
N GLY A 5 -5.89 -64.02 -20.23
CA GLY A 5 -5.37 -64.10 -18.88
C GLY A 5 -5.66 -62.81 -18.14
N ALA A 6 -6.57 -62.87 -17.16
CA ALA A 6 -6.82 -61.80 -16.22
C ALA A 6 -5.50 -61.50 -15.49
N LYS A 7 -4.76 -60.50 -15.97
CA LYS A 7 -3.57 -59.99 -15.29
C LYS A 7 -4.01 -59.54 -13.91
N ARG A 8 -3.59 -60.28 -12.89
CA ARG A 8 -3.80 -59.93 -11.50
C ARG A 8 -3.07 -58.61 -11.26
N PHE A 9 -3.83 -57.53 -11.16
CA PHE A 9 -3.28 -56.19 -10.98
C PHE A 9 -2.31 -56.22 -9.77
N PRO A 10 -1.06 -55.77 -9.94
CA PRO A 10 -0.11 -55.75 -8.83
C PRO A 10 -0.66 -54.84 -7.74
N LYS A 11 -0.48 -55.21 -6.47
CA LYS A 11 -0.99 -54.44 -5.31
C LYS A 11 -0.60 -52.95 -5.35
N GLY A 12 0.51 -52.60 -6.03
CA GLY A 12 0.95 -51.23 -6.25
C GLY A 12 0.12 -50.41 -7.25
N SER A 13 -0.69 -51.02 -8.11
CA SER A 13 -1.51 -50.30 -9.09
C SER A 13 -2.62 -49.47 -8.42
N LEU A 14 -3.19 -49.95 -7.32
CA LEU A 14 -4.16 -49.19 -6.54
C LEU A 14 -3.51 -47.96 -5.90
N LEU A 15 -2.29 -48.13 -5.39
CA LEU A 15 -1.50 -47.07 -4.76
C LEU A 15 -1.15 -45.96 -5.78
N MET A 16 -0.76 -46.35 -6.99
CA MET A 16 -0.55 -45.44 -8.12
C MET A 16 -1.82 -44.67 -8.51
N LEU A 17 -2.98 -45.34 -8.55
CA LEU A 17 -4.26 -44.69 -8.85
C LEU A 17 -4.64 -43.65 -7.80
N VAL A 18 -4.49 -43.99 -6.51
CA VAL A 18 -4.76 -43.06 -5.41
C VAL A 18 -3.82 -41.85 -5.48
N LEU A 19 -2.54 -42.06 -5.74
CA LEU A 19 -1.57 -40.97 -5.85
C LEU A 19 -1.89 -40.07 -7.05
N PHE A 20 -2.30 -40.64 -8.18
CA PHE A 20 -2.73 -39.89 -9.35
C PHE A 20 -3.95 -38.99 -9.05
N ILE A 21 -4.96 -39.53 -8.38
CA ILE A 21 -6.14 -38.76 -7.96
C ILE A 21 -5.76 -37.67 -6.96
N ALA A 22 -4.87 -37.95 -6.01
CA ALA A 22 -4.40 -36.97 -5.04
C ALA A 22 -3.66 -35.79 -5.72
N VAL A 23 -2.83 -36.08 -6.73
CA VAL A 23 -2.14 -35.04 -7.52
C VAL A 23 -3.13 -34.20 -8.32
N LEU A 24 -4.13 -34.83 -8.96
CA LEU A 24 -5.19 -34.10 -9.67
C LEU A 24 -5.99 -33.20 -8.72
N GLY A 25 -6.36 -33.72 -7.55
CA GLY A 25 -7.04 -32.94 -6.51
C GLY A 25 -6.19 -31.75 -6.04
N SER A 26 -4.89 -31.96 -5.83
CA SER A 26 -3.96 -30.89 -5.46
C SER A 26 -3.86 -29.80 -6.52
N ALA A 27 -3.75 -30.18 -7.80
CA ALA A 27 -3.67 -29.22 -8.91
C ALA A 27 -4.92 -28.32 -8.98
N LEU A 28 -6.11 -28.91 -8.82
CA LEU A 28 -7.37 -28.17 -8.79
C LEU A 28 -7.47 -27.29 -7.53
N ALA A 29 -7.12 -27.81 -6.36
CA ALA A 29 -7.16 -27.07 -5.11
C ALA A 29 -6.25 -25.84 -5.11
N VAL A 30 -5.01 -25.98 -5.62
CA VAL A 30 -4.06 -24.87 -5.72
C VAL A 30 -4.58 -23.79 -6.68
N SER A 31 -5.10 -24.18 -7.84
CA SER A 31 -5.67 -23.22 -8.80
C SER A 31 -6.89 -22.49 -8.23
N TYR A 32 -7.76 -23.21 -7.54
CA TYR A 32 -8.94 -22.66 -6.87
C TYR A 32 -8.55 -21.67 -5.76
N SER A 33 -7.58 -22.04 -4.92
CA SER A 33 -7.03 -21.17 -3.88
C SER A 33 -6.43 -19.89 -4.48
N ALA A 34 -5.73 -19.99 -5.61
CA ALA A 34 -5.18 -18.81 -6.29
C ALA A 34 -6.29 -17.89 -6.84
N HIS A 35 -7.39 -18.44 -7.37
CA HIS A 35 -8.53 -17.66 -7.84
C HIS A 35 -9.25 -16.93 -6.68
N TRP A 36 -9.50 -17.64 -5.57
CA TRP A 36 -10.08 -17.07 -4.37
C TRP A 36 -9.19 -15.99 -3.75
N ASN A 37 -7.89 -16.22 -3.70
CA ASN A 37 -6.94 -15.24 -3.19
C ASN A 37 -6.98 -13.94 -4.02
N ARG A 38 -7.08 -14.03 -5.34
CA ARG A 38 -7.22 -12.84 -6.21
C ARG A 38 -8.51 -12.07 -5.96
N GLN A 39 -9.63 -12.76 -5.73
CA GLN A 39 -10.90 -12.09 -5.39
C GLN A 39 -10.80 -11.37 -4.03
N LEU A 40 -10.24 -12.02 -3.02
CA LEU A 40 -10.11 -11.44 -1.69
C LEU A 40 -9.15 -10.24 -1.67
N LEU A 41 -8.04 -10.33 -2.42
CA LEU A 41 -7.14 -9.20 -2.63
C LEU A 41 -7.82 -8.03 -3.33
N ASN A 42 -8.64 -8.27 -4.35
CA ASN A 42 -9.38 -7.20 -5.02
C ASN A 42 -10.34 -6.46 -4.08
N SER A 43 -11.05 -7.17 -3.20
CA SER A 43 -11.88 -6.52 -2.18
C SER A 43 -11.04 -5.69 -1.20
N LEU A 44 -9.87 -6.19 -0.81
CA LEU A 44 -8.96 -5.47 0.07
C LEU A 44 -8.41 -4.20 -0.59
N TYR A 45 -8.01 -4.28 -1.87
CA TYR A 45 -7.52 -3.13 -2.64
C TYR A 45 -8.57 -2.04 -2.83
N GLY A 46 -9.85 -2.40 -2.91
CA GLY A 46 -10.95 -1.44 -2.95
C GLY A 46 -10.97 -0.53 -1.73
N GLU A 47 -10.91 -1.12 -0.53
CA GLU A 47 -10.90 -0.38 0.73
C GLU A 47 -9.60 0.42 0.93
N LEU A 48 -8.46 -0.19 0.57
CA LEU A 48 -7.16 0.48 0.62
C LEU A 48 -7.11 1.71 -0.30
N SER A 49 -7.74 1.66 -1.48
CA SER A 49 -7.74 2.81 -2.40
C SER A 49 -8.39 4.05 -1.81
N VAL A 50 -9.44 3.89 -0.99
CA VAL A 50 -10.10 5.00 -0.30
C VAL A 50 -9.15 5.58 0.76
N ARG A 51 -8.49 4.71 1.53
CA ARG A 51 -7.52 5.12 2.55
C ARG A 51 -6.33 5.86 1.93
N ASP A 52 -5.78 5.38 0.83
CA ASP A 52 -4.62 5.98 0.17
C ASP A 52 -4.93 7.37 -0.38
N LYS A 53 -6.15 7.59 -0.91
CA LYS A 53 -6.60 8.93 -1.34
C LYS A 53 -6.67 9.91 -0.17
N ALA A 54 -7.28 9.51 0.94
CA ALA A 54 -7.37 10.34 2.14
C ALA A 54 -5.98 10.66 2.71
N GLN A 55 -5.06 9.69 2.68
CA GLN A 55 -3.69 9.88 3.16
C GLN A 55 -2.88 10.83 2.26
N ALA A 56 -3.11 10.79 0.94
CA ALA A 56 -2.51 11.73 0.00
C ALA A 56 -3.02 13.17 0.22
N GLU A 57 -4.33 13.34 0.42
CA GLU A 57 -4.92 14.64 0.76
C GLU A 57 -4.39 15.18 2.09
N TRP A 58 -4.29 14.33 3.12
CA TRP A 58 -3.72 14.71 4.40
C TRP A 58 -2.25 15.11 4.28
N GLY A 59 -1.46 14.39 3.48
CA GLY A 59 -0.07 14.74 3.20
C GLY A 59 0.05 16.11 2.52
N ARG A 60 -0.83 16.40 1.55
CA ARG A 60 -0.90 17.72 0.91
C ARG A 60 -1.26 18.82 1.90
N LEU A 61 -2.26 18.60 2.76
CA LEU A 61 -2.66 19.57 3.79
C LEU A 61 -1.55 19.83 4.81
N ILE A 62 -0.78 18.81 5.19
CA ILE A 62 0.39 18.98 6.06
C ILE A 62 1.46 19.81 5.38
N LEU A 63 1.72 19.58 4.10
CA LEU A 63 2.69 20.39 3.35
C LEU A 63 2.23 21.85 3.32
N GLU A 64 0.95 22.09 3.01
CA GLU A 64 0.34 23.42 3.08
C GLU A 64 0.51 24.04 4.48
N GLN A 65 0.16 23.32 5.56
CA GLN A 65 0.27 23.85 6.93
C GLN A 65 1.72 24.05 7.40
N SER A 66 2.65 23.20 6.97
CA SER A 66 4.07 23.32 7.31
C SER A 66 4.69 24.59 6.73
N THR A 67 4.26 25.00 5.53
CA THR A 67 4.67 26.26 4.90
C THR A 67 4.16 27.46 5.70
N TRP A 68 2.93 27.40 6.23
CA TRP A 68 2.36 28.47 7.04
C TRP A 68 2.97 28.53 8.44
N THR A 69 3.27 27.38 9.06
CA THR A 69 3.85 27.32 10.41
C THR A 69 5.32 27.75 10.42
N ALA A 70 6.08 27.43 9.37
CA ALA A 70 7.46 27.91 9.23
C ALA A 70 7.52 29.44 9.05
N HIS A 71 6.62 30.03 8.27
CA HIS A 71 6.58 31.48 8.08
C HIS A 71 6.06 32.22 9.33
N ASN A 72 4.92 31.78 9.88
CA ASN A 72 4.27 32.47 11.00
C ASN A 72 5.11 32.42 12.28
N ARG A 73 5.83 31.32 12.53
CA ARG A 73 6.72 31.17 13.69
C ARG A 73 7.99 32.01 13.58
N ILE A 74 8.54 32.21 12.37
CA ILE A 74 9.69 33.10 12.15
C ILE A 74 9.25 34.58 12.29
N GLU A 75 8.07 34.93 11.79
CA GLU A 75 7.51 36.29 11.90
C GLU A 75 7.20 36.67 13.36
N THR A 76 6.59 35.77 14.15
CA THR A 76 6.38 35.99 15.59
C THR A 76 7.68 36.02 16.38
N LEU A 77 8.63 35.12 16.10
CA LEU A 77 9.96 35.16 16.75
C LEU A 77 10.73 36.45 16.41
N ALA A 78 10.64 36.95 15.17
CA ALA A 78 11.28 38.21 14.77
C ALA A 78 10.58 39.43 15.38
N SER A 79 9.26 39.43 15.50
CA SER A 79 8.53 40.55 16.11
C SER A 79 8.72 40.59 17.64
N GLU A 80 8.68 39.44 18.32
CA GLU A 80 8.78 39.36 19.79
C GLU A 80 10.22 39.42 20.31
N GLN A 81 11.18 38.70 19.71
CA GLN A 81 12.57 38.69 20.22
C GLN A 81 13.43 39.83 19.66
N LEU A 82 13.16 40.33 18.45
CA LEU A 82 13.94 41.41 17.83
C LEU A 82 13.32 42.81 17.96
N LYS A 83 12.13 42.96 18.58
CA LYS A 83 11.42 44.27 18.71
C LYS A 83 11.34 45.05 17.40
N MET A 84 11.20 44.36 16.26
CA MET A 84 11.01 45.05 14.97
C MET A 84 9.60 45.66 14.93
N ARG A 85 9.50 46.94 15.30
CA ARG A 85 8.43 47.83 14.83
C ARG A 85 8.78 48.28 13.41
N ILE A 86 7.79 48.30 12.53
CA ILE A 86 7.87 49.04 11.28
C ILE A 86 7.94 50.53 11.67
N PRO A 87 9.06 51.23 11.41
CA PRO A 87 9.19 52.64 11.78
C PRO A 87 8.22 53.46 10.93
N ASP A 88 7.54 54.41 11.60
CA ASP A 88 6.71 55.41 10.94
C ASP A 88 7.59 56.29 10.04
N ALA A 89 7.02 56.81 8.95
CA ALA A 89 7.74 57.45 7.84
C ALA A 89 8.54 58.72 8.22
N ALA A 90 8.49 59.13 9.49
CA ALA A 90 9.14 60.32 10.04
C ALA A 90 10.59 60.12 10.52
N GLU A 91 11.11 58.89 10.59
CA GLU A 91 12.45 58.61 11.16
C GLU A 91 13.48 58.02 10.17
N VAL A 92 13.20 58.05 8.86
CA VAL A 92 14.14 57.59 7.84
C VAL A 92 15.11 58.71 7.47
N ARG A 93 16.32 58.70 8.03
CA ARG A 93 17.43 59.55 7.59
C ARG A 93 18.36 58.74 6.69
N MET A 94 18.24 58.90 5.37
CA MET A 94 19.18 58.34 4.41
C MET A 94 20.54 59.02 4.54
N VAL A 95 21.59 58.23 4.73
CA VAL A 95 22.97 58.68 4.62
C VAL A 95 23.50 58.17 3.29
N ALA A 96 23.81 59.10 2.39
CA ALA A 96 24.50 58.83 1.14
C ALA A 96 25.97 58.44 1.43
N PRO A 97 26.60 57.62 0.57
CA PRO A 97 27.88 56.94 0.85
C PRO A 97 29.04 57.87 1.16
#